data_AF-A0AAI9T5H6-F1
#
_entry.id   AF-A0AAI9T5H6-F1
#
_cell.length_a   1.000
_cell.length_b   1.000
_cell.length_c   1.000
_cell.angle_alpha   90.00
_cell.angle_beta   90.00
_cell.angle_gamma   90.00
#
_symmetry.space_group_name_H-M   'P 1'
#
loop_
_entity.id
_entity.type
_entity.pdbx_description
1 polymer ?
#
loop_
_entity_poly.entity_id
_entity_poly.type
_entity_poly.pdbx_seq_one_letter_code
_entity_poly.pdbx_strand_id
1 'polypeptide(L)'
;MQNDMRAIYEEMCDTCKKTFKKIILAIRNDRTKDVNNLLLFVCEINPISTLKDDAGIMPIALINCKDNKYTFFWKTNFLDASGNPKVPVVNQTIQLSQETIDKIPTHHRSLPVNKPIERVPVVQQKENEVLESVHESTSKLEFDLPSKNEIEVNDESKDNNDTKEKPIDLPSELVATSPLIEDETIALTQKMEQNSMTSMRKVLHTINRKMQWKIWSLVVILVMSIVGFGIGGWQLYRYFSNTVHDESGGGGVSERTNITLLGGDLGKQVIEIEDANNWLDLYSALLTLEVGSKNEGKLEPQLLEAIKDPGTTLTFSSENFHEDKIAYAATIIINADKATNFYGITNIAIQAKSKRINIINLGTNLTDNSVDIKSDIPNDILEAVLANSAIQGKLSPNQLALLEAVNTDRNLILRINDTVNKTPGETSNIQLVILADKSSLYKGTTQFSLKVKWTV
;
A
#
# COMPACT_ATOMS: atom_id res chain seq x y z
N MET A 1 -25.64 -27.64 10.45
CA MET A 1 -24.98 -27.78 11.76
C MET A 1 -24.98 -26.42 12.46
N GLN A 2 -25.46 -26.30 13.69
CA GLN A 2 -25.58 -25.01 14.38
C GLN A 2 -24.38 -24.81 15.32
N ASN A 3 -23.45 -23.93 14.93
CA ASN A 3 -22.34 -23.51 15.77
C ASN A 3 -22.87 -22.48 16.78
N ASP A 4 -23.06 -22.89 18.03
CA ASP A 4 -23.51 -21.98 19.09
C ASP A 4 -22.32 -21.37 19.84
N MET A 5 -21.72 -20.34 19.24
CA MET A 5 -20.64 -19.57 19.86
C MET A 5 -21.02 -19.02 21.25
N ARG A 6 -22.31 -18.86 21.56
CA ARG A 6 -22.76 -18.35 22.86
C ARG A 6 -22.55 -19.41 23.96
N ALA A 7 -22.84 -20.67 23.67
CA ALA A 7 -22.57 -21.78 24.59
C ALA A 7 -21.07 -21.86 24.93
N ILE A 8 -20.22 -21.95 23.91
CA ILE A 8 -18.75 -22.00 24.09
C ILE A 8 -18.23 -20.74 24.79
N TYR A 9 -18.75 -19.55 24.44
CA TYR A 9 -18.36 -18.31 25.10
C TYR A 9 -18.67 -18.33 26.60
N GLU A 10 -19.83 -18.86 27.04
CA GLU A 10 -20.17 -18.86 28.46
C GLU A 10 -19.30 -19.81 29.30
N GLU A 11 -18.82 -20.91 28.72
CA GLU A 11 -17.87 -21.86 29.33
C GLU A 11 -16.45 -21.29 29.51
N MET A 12 -16.11 -20.19 28.83
CA MET A 12 -14.80 -19.55 28.98
C MET A 12 -14.64 -18.84 30.33
N CYS A 13 -13.44 -18.91 30.93
CA CYS A 13 -13.11 -18.08 32.09
C CYS A 13 -12.97 -16.59 31.69
N ASP A 14 -13.04 -15.67 32.65
CA ASP A 14 -13.04 -14.21 32.38
C ASP A 14 -11.87 -13.71 31.54
N THR A 15 -10.68 -14.30 31.70
CA THR A 15 -9.50 -13.97 30.89
C THR A 15 -9.70 -14.39 29.43
N CYS A 16 -10.23 -15.59 29.20
CA CYS A 16 -10.54 -16.11 27.88
C CYS A 16 -11.71 -15.32 27.22
N LYS A 17 -12.75 -14.96 28.00
CA LYS A 17 -13.84 -14.06 27.56
C LYS A 17 -13.31 -12.69 27.12
N LYS A 18 -12.27 -12.14 27.78
CA LYS A 18 -11.60 -10.89 27.35
C LYS A 18 -10.83 -11.07 26.04
N THR A 19 -10.11 -12.18 25.86
CA THR A 19 -9.39 -12.48 24.60
C THR A 19 -10.36 -12.70 23.44
N PHE A 20 -11.44 -13.46 23.64
CA PHE A 20 -12.54 -13.61 22.69
C PHE A 20 -13.08 -12.25 22.23
N LYS A 21 -13.41 -11.35 23.16
CA LYS A 21 -13.90 -10.00 22.82
C LYS A 21 -12.90 -9.20 21.99
N LYS A 22 -11.59 -9.29 22.26
CA LYS A 22 -10.56 -8.64 21.44
C LYS A 22 -10.53 -9.17 20.00
N ILE A 23 -10.63 -10.49 19.82
CA ILE A 23 -10.65 -11.12 18.49
C ILE A 23 -11.91 -10.70 17.72
N ILE A 24 -13.09 -10.74 18.35
CA ILE A 24 -14.34 -10.31 17.71
C ILE A 24 -14.34 -8.81 17.37
N LEU A 25 -13.75 -7.95 18.22
CA LEU A 25 -13.60 -6.52 17.92
C LEU A 25 -12.61 -6.27 16.76
N ALA A 26 -11.48 -6.99 16.72
CA ALA A 26 -10.53 -6.89 15.62
C ALA A 26 -11.17 -7.31 14.28
N ILE A 27 -11.97 -8.39 14.29
CA ILE A 27 -12.73 -8.83 13.12
C ILE A 27 -13.80 -7.81 12.73
N ARG A 28 -14.60 -7.31 13.68
CA ARG A 28 -15.69 -6.34 13.40
C ARG A 28 -15.18 -4.99 12.87
N ASN A 29 -13.97 -4.59 13.26
CA ASN A 29 -13.34 -3.36 12.76
C ASN A 29 -12.84 -3.50 11.31
N ASP A 30 -12.73 -4.71 10.78
CA ASP A 30 -12.39 -4.99 9.39
C ASP A 30 -13.66 -5.13 8.55
N ARG A 31 -13.93 -4.14 7.70
CA ARG A 31 -15.14 -4.11 6.85
C ARG A 31 -15.20 -5.23 5.80
N THR A 32 -14.11 -5.95 5.56
CA THR A 32 -14.07 -7.09 4.63
C THR A 32 -14.51 -8.41 5.26
N LYS A 33 -14.71 -8.44 6.59
CA LYS A 33 -14.98 -9.67 7.36
C LYS A 33 -16.33 -9.61 8.07
N ASP A 34 -17.19 -10.58 7.78
CA ASP A 34 -18.43 -10.76 8.53
C ASP A 34 -18.23 -11.73 9.72
N VAL A 35 -18.54 -11.27 10.93
CA VAL A 35 -18.57 -12.09 12.15
C VAL A 35 -19.57 -13.25 12.02
N ASN A 36 -20.64 -13.11 11.22
CA ASN A 36 -21.59 -14.19 10.95
C ASN A 36 -20.97 -15.34 10.14
N ASN A 37 -19.84 -15.12 9.47
CA ASN A 37 -19.09 -16.14 8.72
C ASN A 37 -17.95 -16.78 9.51
N LEU A 38 -17.82 -16.41 10.78
CA LEU A 38 -16.93 -17.05 11.73
C LEU A 38 -17.56 -18.36 12.27
N LEU A 39 -16.71 -19.28 12.72
CA LEU A 39 -17.04 -20.47 13.50
C LEU A 39 -16.07 -20.54 14.68
N LEU A 40 -16.55 -20.97 15.85
CA LEU A 40 -15.73 -21.25 17.03
C LEU A 40 -15.88 -22.72 17.42
N PHE A 41 -14.76 -23.41 17.69
CA PHE A 41 -14.78 -24.79 18.19
C PHE A 41 -13.82 -24.95 19.38
N VAL A 42 -14.10 -25.94 20.22
CA VAL A 42 -13.11 -26.47 21.17
C VAL A 42 -12.06 -27.23 20.36
N CYS A 43 -10.79 -27.07 20.71
CA CYS A 43 -9.67 -27.67 20.01
C CYS A 43 -8.89 -28.61 20.92
N GLU A 44 -8.88 -29.88 20.58
CA GLU A 44 -7.88 -30.82 21.03
C GLU A 44 -6.71 -30.82 20.04
N ILE A 45 -5.47 -30.91 20.54
CA ILE A 45 -4.29 -31.03 19.67
C ILE A 45 -3.83 -32.48 19.70
N ASN A 46 -3.80 -33.12 18.53
CA ASN A 46 -3.21 -34.42 18.33
C ASN A 46 -1.74 -34.24 17.90
N PRO A 47 -0.74 -34.69 18.69
CA PRO A 47 0.67 -34.54 18.34
C PRO A 47 1.17 -35.55 17.29
N ILE A 48 0.32 -36.47 16.82
CA ILE A 48 0.69 -37.54 15.88
C ILE A 48 0.10 -37.29 14.47
N SER A 49 -0.99 -36.51 14.35
CA SER A 49 -1.54 -36.14 13.04
C SER A 49 -0.69 -35.06 12.36
N THR A 50 -0.81 -34.99 11.04
CA THR A 50 -0.11 -34.04 10.17
C THR A 50 -1.09 -33.06 9.52
N LEU A 51 -0.57 -31.99 8.93
CA LEU A 51 -1.38 -30.98 8.22
C LEU A 51 -2.21 -31.55 7.04
N LYS A 52 -1.86 -32.72 6.52
CA LYS A 52 -2.66 -33.41 5.49
C LYS A 52 -3.94 -34.02 6.05
N ASP A 53 -3.89 -34.49 7.30
CA ASP A 53 -5.02 -35.13 7.98
C ASP A 53 -6.08 -34.10 8.38
N ASP A 54 -5.67 -32.84 8.60
CA ASP A 54 -6.56 -31.69 8.86
C ASP A 54 -7.17 -31.09 7.56
N ALA A 55 -7.01 -31.74 6.41
CA ALA A 55 -7.56 -31.31 5.11
C ALA A 55 -7.20 -29.86 4.69
N GLY A 56 -6.08 -29.32 5.18
CA GLY A 56 -5.60 -27.97 4.88
C GLY A 56 -6.44 -26.83 5.46
N ILE A 57 -7.26 -27.07 6.50
CA ILE A 57 -7.92 -25.97 7.21
C ILE A 57 -6.90 -25.12 7.97
N MET A 58 -7.16 -23.82 8.06
CA MET A 58 -6.25 -22.84 8.64
C MET A 58 -7.00 -22.00 9.68
N PRO A 59 -6.73 -22.20 10.98
CA PRO A 59 -7.40 -21.43 12.01
C PRO A 59 -6.89 -19.99 12.08
N ILE A 60 -7.79 -19.06 12.39
CA ILE A 60 -7.54 -17.61 12.40
C ILE A 60 -6.84 -17.20 13.70
N ALA A 61 -7.25 -17.81 14.82
CA ALA A 61 -6.76 -17.49 16.15
C ALA A 61 -6.98 -18.66 17.12
N LEU A 62 -6.10 -18.79 18.11
CA LEU A 62 -6.19 -19.75 19.21
C LEU A 62 -6.33 -19.01 20.55
N ILE A 63 -7.33 -19.36 21.34
CA ILE A 63 -7.43 -19.00 22.76
C ILE A 63 -7.03 -20.22 23.58
N ASN A 64 -5.82 -20.18 24.14
CA ASN A 64 -5.43 -21.13 25.18
C ASN A 64 -6.10 -20.72 26.50
N CYS A 65 -7.11 -21.47 26.92
CA CYS A 65 -7.69 -21.36 28.26
C CYS A 65 -7.06 -22.40 29.19
N LYS A 66 -7.45 -22.39 30.48
CA LYS A 66 -6.78 -23.22 31.50
C LYS A 66 -6.93 -24.72 31.22
N ASP A 67 -8.15 -25.15 30.91
CA ASP A 67 -8.52 -26.56 30.78
C ASP A 67 -8.88 -26.93 29.32
N ASN A 68 -9.33 -25.96 28.53
CA ASN A 68 -9.71 -26.09 27.11
C ASN A 68 -8.94 -25.12 26.22
N LYS A 69 -8.74 -25.49 24.95
CA LYS A 69 -8.30 -24.56 23.89
C LYS A 69 -9.48 -24.28 22.96
N TYR A 70 -9.57 -23.07 22.44
CA TYR A 70 -10.65 -22.67 21.53
C TYR A 70 -10.07 -22.04 20.27
N THR A 71 -10.64 -22.35 19.12
CA THR A 71 -10.08 -21.94 17.82
C THR A 71 -11.14 -21.43 16.87
N PHE A 72 -10.77 -20.45 16.04
CA PHE A 72 -11.68 -19.76 15.12
C PHE A 72 -11.40 -20.11 13.66
N PHE A 73 -12.45 -20.27 12.86
CA PHE A 73 -12.35 -20.46 11.40
C PHE A 73 -13.33 -19.59 10.63
N TRP A 74 -13.01 -19.34 9.37
CA TRP A 74 -13.99 -18.91 8.38
C TRP A 74 -14.78 -20.12 7.88
N LYS A 75 -16.09 -19.97 7.68
CA LYS A 75 -16.93 -21.00 7.03
C LYS A 75 -16.36 -21.46 5.70
N THR A 76 -15.83 -20.54 4.89
CA THR A 76 -15.20 -20.82 3.57
C THR A 76 -13.93 -21.67 3.67
N ASN A 77 -13.19 -21.57 4.78
CA ASN A 77 -12.02 -22.40 5.01
C ASN A 77 -12.41 -23.77 5.62
N PHE A 78 -13.35 -23.79 6.57
CA PHE A 78 -13.71 -24.99 7.33
C PHE A 78 -14.68 -25.94 6.61
N LEU A 79 -15.55 -25.42 5.74
CA LEU A 79 -16.54 -26.19 4.99
C LEU A 79 -16.04 -26.51 3.58
N ASP A 80 -16.48 -27.64 3.02
CA ASP A 80 -16.31 -28.00 1.62
C ASP A 80 -17.33 -27.27 0.71
N ALA A 81 -17.22 -27.47 -0.61
CA ALA A 81 -18.12 -26.89 -1.60
C ALA A 81 -19.58 -27.38 -1.49
N SER A 82 -19.84 -28.44 -0.72
CA SER A 82 -21.18 -28.97 -0.42
C SER A 82 -21.73 -28.47 0.93
N GLY A 83 -20.94 -27.68 1.68
CA GLY A 83 -21.31 -27.17 3.00
C GLY A 83 -21.03 -28.12 4.17
N ASN A 84 -20.31 -29.22 3.97
CA ASN A 84 -19.94 -30.16 5.02
C ASN A 84 -18.62 -29.77 5.70
N PRO A 85 -18.42 -30.06 7.00
CA PRO A 85 -17.12 -29.91 7.66
C PRO A 85 -16.01 -30.72 6.99
N LYS A 86 -14.86 -30.09 6.71
CA LYS A 86 -13.66 -30.78 6.20
C LYS A 86 -12.98 -31.69 7.22
N VAL A 87 -13.18 -31.42 8.52
CA VAL A 87 -12.70 -32.24 9.63
C VAL A 87 -13.87 -32.70 10.50
N PRO A 88 -13.79 -33.88 11.16
CA PRO A 88 -14.83 -34.35 12.07
C PRO A 88 -15.09 -33.37 13.21
N VAL A 89 -16.37 -33.14 13.51
CA VAL A 89 -16.81 -32.33 14.66
C VAL A 89 -17.63 -33.20 15.60
N VAL A 90 -17.17 -33.36 16.84
CA VAL A 90 -17.84 -34.15 17.88
C VAL A 90 -18.09 -33.25 19.07
N ASN A 91 -19.36 -33.03 19.44
CA ASN A 91 -19.74 -32.18 20.58
C ASN A 91 -19.09 -30.77 20.56
N GLN A 92 -19.05 -30.12 19.39
CA GLN A 92 -18.38 -28.82 19.17
C GLN A 92 -16.84 -28.82 19.38
N THR A 93 -16.25 -30.00 19.59
CA THR A 93 -14.81 -30.24 19.62
C THR A 93 -14.32 -30.72 18.26
N ILE A 94 -13.13 -30.27 17.89
CA ILE A 94 -12.36 -30.76 16.75
C ILE A 94 -10.96 -31.16 17.23
N GLN A 95 -10.34 -32.09 16.51
CA GLN A 95 -8.93 -32.44 16.68
C GLN A 95 -8.14 -31.85 15.52
N LEU A 96 -7.00 -31.22 15.83
CA LEU A 96 -6.06 -30.66 14.86
C LEU A 96 -4.64 -31.16 15.14
N SER A 97 -3.81 -31.27 14.12
CA SER A 97 -2.36 -31.45 14.28
C SER A 97 -1.70 -30.25 14.96
N GLN A 98 -0.58 -30.48 15.64
CA GLN A 98 0.28 -29.40 16.13
C GLN A 98 0.80 -28.54 14.96
N GLU A 99 1.08 -29.13 13.79
CA GLU A 99 1.51 -28.41 12.58
C GLU A 99 0.49 -27.35 12.09
N THR A 100 -0.82 -27.65 12.19
CA THR A 100 -1.89 -26.71 11.86
C THR A 100 -2.01 -25.59 12.89
N ILE A 101 -1.76 -25.89 14.17
CA ILE A 101 -1.73 -24.89 15.24
C ILE A 101 -0.53 -23.94 15.10
N ASP A 102 0.64 -24.45 14.75
CA ASP A 102 1.87 -23.65 14.61
C ASP A 102 1.83 -22.69 13.41
N LYS A 103 0.91 -22.90 12.46
CA LYS A 103 0.63 -21.99 11.34
C LYS A 103 -0.42 -20.92 11.64
N ILE A 104 -1.04 -20.92 12.83
CA ILE A 104 -1.96 -19.85 13.21
C ILE A 104 -1.17 -18.53 13.32
N PRO A 105 -1.58 -17.44 12.63
CA PRO A 105 -0.87 -16.17 12.70
C PRO A 105 -0.82 -15.62 14.13
N THR A 106 0.33 -15.77 14.80
CA THR A 106 0.47 -15.35 16.20
C THR A 106 0.57 -13.84 16.33
N HIS A 107 -0.57 -13.17 16.44
CA HIS A 107 -0.66 -11.77 16.91
C HIS A 107 -0.30 -11.64 18.39
N HIS A 108 0.96 -11.91 18.77
CA HIS A 108 1.47 -11.61 20.10
C HIS A 108 2.90 -11.06 20.11
N ARG A 109 2.97 -9.73 20.17
CA ARG A 109 4.01 -9.00 20.90
C ARG A 109 3.97 -9.45 22.37
N SER A 110 4.95 -10.22 22.82
CA SER A 110 5.13 -10.55 24.25
C SER A 110 6.25 -9.72 24.85
N LEU A 111 5.94 -8.99 25.93
CA LEU A 111 6.94 -8.34 26.79
C LEU A 111 7.94 -9.39 27.33
N PRO A 112 9.19 -9.00 27.61
CA PRO A 112 10.20 -9.93 28.11
C PRO A 112 9.82 -10.47 29.48
N VAL A 113 9.43 -11.75 29.53
CA VAL A 113 9.39 -12.51 30.78
C VAL A 113 10.81 -12.98 31.06
N ASN A 114 11.43 -12.38 32.08
CA ASN A 114 12.69 -12.86 32.64
C ASN A 114 12.53 -14.32 33.08
N LYS A 115 13.09 -15.27 32.31
CA LYS A 115 13.31 -16.64 32.78
C LYS A 115 14.63 -16.68 33.54
N PRO A 116 14.71 -17.33 34.72
CA PRO A 116 15.97 -17.50 35.43
C PRO A 116 17.00 -18.24 34.57
N ILE A 117 18.26 -17.83 34.67
CA ILE A 117 19.38 -18.49 33.98
C ILE A 117 19.63 -19.84 34.64
N GLU A 118 19.19 -20.91 34.00
CA GLU A 118 19.57 -22.28 34.35
C GLU A 118 20.96 -22.55 33.75
N ARG A 119 21.96 -22.76 34.62
CA ARG A 119 23.34 -23.04 34.19
C ARG A 119 23.48 -24.51 33.81
N VAL A 120 23.91 -24.78 32.58
CA VAL A 120 24.43 -26.09 32.16
C VAL A 120 25.87 -25.88 31.68
N PRO A 121 26.83 -26.72 32.07
CA PRO A 121 28.24 -26.34 32.07
C PRO A 121 28.94 -26.48 30.72
N VAL A 122 30.05 -25.73 30.59
CA VAL A 122 31.00 -25.79 29.49
C VAL A 122 31.66 -27.17 29.40
N VAL A 123 31.62 -27.80 28.22
CA VAL A 123 32.56 -28.86 27.82
C VAL A 123 33.08 -28.60 26.40
N GLN A 124 34.27 -28.02 26.37
CA GLN A 124 35.38 -28.14 25.42
C GLN A 124 35.14 -28.36 23.91
N GLN A 125 35.82 -27.50 23.15
CA GLN A 125 36.12 -27.63 21.72
C GLN A 125 36.82 -28.95 21.38
N LYS A 126 36.68 -29.41 20.14
CA LYS A 126 37.77 -30.05 19.42
C LYS A 126 37.78 -29.63 17.96
N GLU A 127 38.94 -29.19 17.48
CA GLU A 127 39.18 -28.89 16.08
C GLU A 127 38.96 -30.13 15.19
N ASN A 128 38.60 -29.88 13.93
CA ASN A 128 39.37 -30.42 12.83
C ASN A 128 39.26 -29.51 11.61
N GLU A 129 40.41 -28.99 11.22
CA GLU A 129 40.68 -28.26 9.99
C GLU A 129 40.82 -29.25 8.82
N VAL A 130 40.10 -29.03 7.73
CA VAL A 130 40.54 -29.46 6.39
C VAL A 130 40.25 -28.33 5.41
N LEU A 131 41.34 -27.76 4.91
CA LEU A 131 41.38 -26.79 3.82
C LEU A 131 41.32 -27.53 2.48
N GLU A 132 40.43 -27.11 1.57
CA GLU A 132 40.76 -27.17 0.15
C GLU A 132 40.10 -26.01 -0.60
N SER A 133 40.93 -25.25 -1.30
CA SER A 133 40.57 -24.10 -2.11
C SER A 133 40.50 -24.49 -3.59
N VAL A 134 39.88 -23.65 -4.43
CA VAL A 134 40.40 -23.27 -5.77
C VAL A 134 39.53 -22.14 -6.35
N HIS A 135 40.23 -21.14 -6.91
CA HIS A 135 39.83 -20.00 -7.75
C HIS A 135 38.35 -19.57 -7.86
N GLU A 136 37.96 -18.31 -7.58
CA GLU A 136 38.49 -17.03 -8.09
C GLU A 136 38.23 -16.79 -9.59
N SER A 137 37.32 -15.85 -9.88
CA SER A 137 37.38 -15.01 -11.08
C SER A 137 36.60 -13.73 -10.79
N THR A 138 37.34 -12.66 -10.52
CA THR A 138 36.81 -11.31 -10.35
C THR A 138 36.58 -10.66 -11.71
N SER A 139 35.46 -9.94 -11.87
CA SER A 139 35.31 -8.94 -12.93
C SER A 139 34.74 -7.66 -12.33
N LYS A 140 35.64 -6.76 -11.91
CA LYS A 140 35.29 -5.36 -11.70
C LYS A 140 34.91 -4.75 -13.06
N LEU A 141 33.88 -3.91 -13.07
CA LEU A 141 33.62 -2.98 -14.15
C LEU A 141 33.42 -1.60 -13.51
N GLU A 142 34.51 -0.85 -13.45
CA GLU A 142 34.50 0.57 -13.17
C GLU A 142 33.88 1.30 -14.38
N PHE A 143 33.16 2.39 -14.12
CA PHE A 143 32.88 3.39 -15.15
C PHE A 143 33.03 4.78 -14.54
N ASP A 144 33.85 5.60 -15.20
CA ASP A 144 34.37 6.86 -14.68
C ASP A 144 33.35 8.01 -14.65
N LEU A 145 33.55 8.93 -13.71
CA LEU A 145 33.17 10.33 -13.88
C LEU A 145 34.24 11.09 -14.65
N PRO A 146 33.82 12.05 -15.49
CA PRO A 146 34.42 13.38 -15.52
C PRO A 146 33.36 14.40 -15.03
N SER A 147 33.58 15.10 -13.93
CA SER A 147 34.46 16.28 -13.81
C SER A 147 33.93 17.54 -14.51
N LYS A 148 33.68 18.55 -13.66
CA LYS A 148 33.49 19.98 -13.92
C LYS A 148 33.98 20.52 -15.27
N ASN A 149 33.27 21.55 -15.75
CA ASN A 149 33.94 22.84 -15.94
C ASN A 149 33.05 24.01 -15.48
N GLU A 150 33.71 24.95 -14.78
CA GLU A 150 33.30 26.34 -14.57
C GLU A 150 33.36 27.08 -15.95
N ILE A 151 32.93 28.33 -16.17
CA ILE A 151 33.01 29.55 -15.34
C ILE A 151 32.18 30.68 -16.04
N GLU A 152 31.62 31.64 -15.28
CA GLU A 152 31.37 33.06 -15.66
C GLU A 152 30.39 33.43 -16.84
N VAL A 153 29.76 34.62 -16.95
CA VAL A 153 29.56 35.81 -16.07
C VAL A 153 28.40 36.70 -16.59
N ASN A 154 27.81 37.49 -15.69
CA ASN A 154 26.93 38.66 -15.95
C ASN A 154 25.56 38.43 -16.68
N ASP A 155 24.55 39.31 -16.56
CA ASP A 155 24.56 40.67 -16.01
C ASP A 155 23.32 41.09 -15.20
N GLU A 156 23.45 42.26 -14.58
CA GLU A 156 22.52 43.03 -13.74
C GLU A 156 21.01 43.02 -14.10
N SER A 157 20.15 42.91 -13.07
CA SER A 157 19.38 44.06 -12.51
C SER A 157 17.97 43.70 -11.98
N LYS A 158 17.72 43.87 -10.67
CA LYS A 158 16.99 45.04 -10.13
C LYS A 158 16.59 44.94 -8.65
N ASP A 159 16.97 45.99 -7.92
CA ASP A 159 16.17 46.76 -6.95
C ASP A 159 15.64 46.07 -5.67
N ASN A 160 16.52 46.08 -4.66
CA ASN A 160 16.37 46.87 -3.43
C ASN A 160 14.97 47.07 -2.83
N ASN A 161 14.74 46.44 -1.66
CA ASN A 161 14.04 47.13 -0.57
C ASN A 161 14.99 48.18 0.05
N ASP A 162 14.57 49.43 0.21
CA ASP A 162 13.94 49.90 1.47
C ASP A 162 13.67 51.45 1.47
N THR A 163 12.71 51.87 2.30
CA THR A 163 12.57 53.20 2.93
C THR A 163 12.10 54.42 2.09
N LYS A 164 10.82 54.79 2.36
CA LYS A 164 10.19 56.14 2.50
C LYS A 164 10.52 57.26 1.50
N GLU A 165 9.46 57.92 1.00
CA GLU A 165 9.17 59.30 1.46
C GLU A 165 7.75 59.84 1.12
N LYS A 166 7.40 60.86 1.93
CA LYS A 166 6.47 61.99 1.75
C LYS A 166 5.02 61.99 2.32
N PRO A 167 4.61 63.13 2.94
CA PRO A 167 3.24 63.41 3.39
C PRO A 167 2.51 64.38 2.43
N ILE A 168 1.27 64.78 2.77
CA ILE A 168 0.76 66.17 2.83
C ILE A 168 -0.78 66.15 2.97
N ASP A 169 -1.23 66.67 4.10
CA ASP A 169 -2.39 67.53 4.40
C ASP A 169 -3.67 67.50 3.56
N LEU A 170 -4.78 67.51 4.32
CA LEU A 170 -6.10 67.94 3.91
C LEU A 170 -6.39 69.30 4.58
N PRO A 171 -6.75 70.37 3.84
CA PRO A 171 -7.16 71.64 4.42
C PRO A 171 -8.69 71.77 4.49
N SER A 172 -9.18 72.35 5.60
CA SER A 172 -10.21 73.39 5.64
C SER A 172 -10.39 73.83 7.10
N GLU A 173 -10.65 75.06 7.50
CA GLU A 173 -10.57 76.45 6.99
C GLU A 173 -11.34 77.28 8.06
N LEU A 174 -11.15 78.61 8.15
CA LEU A 174 -11.98 79.58 8.91
C LEU A 174 -11.97 79.48 10.46
N VAL A 175 -12.08 80.55 11.28
CA VAL A 175 -11.88 82.03 11.19
C VAL A 175 -12.01 82.60 12.64
N ALA A 176 -11.51 83.77 13.09
CA ALA A 176 -10.64 84.83 12.57
C ALA A 176 -10.06 85.67 13.75
N THR A 177 -9.22 86.68 13.44
CA THR A 177 -9.03 87.99 14.12
C THR A 177 -8.77 88.04 15.65
N SER A 178 -7.58 88.43 16.14
CA SER A 178 -6.95 89.79 16.17
C SER A 178 -7.35 90.65 17.41
N PRO A 179 -6.59 91.69 17.82
CA PRO A 179 -5.14 91.70 18.11
C PRO A 179 -4.74 92.60 19.32
N LEU A 180 -3.42 92.82 19.49
CA LEU A 180 -2.73 93.99 20.11
C LEU A 180 -2.59 94.16 21.66
N ILE A 181 -1.35 94.54 22.03
CA ILE A 181 -0.91 95.50 23.08
C ILE A 181 -0.42 95.02 24.48
N GLU A 182 0.76 95.56 24.83
CA GLU A 182 1.45 95.85 26.12
C GLU A 182 1.88 94.75 27.13
N ASP A 183 3.21 94.61 27.20
CA ASP A 183 4.11 94.74 28.35
C ASP A 183 3.61 94.88 29.82
N GLU A 184 4.56 94.66 30.74
CA GLU A 184 4.52 94.97 32.18
C GLU A 184 3.86 93.96 33.15
N THR A 185 4.00 92.64 32.90
CA THR A 185 3.79 91.61 33.97
C THR A 185 4.86 90.50 34.04
N ILE A 186 5.82 90.45 33.12
CA ILE A 186 6.74 89.29 32.94
C ILE A 186 7.85 89.22 34.02
N ALA A 187 8.19 90.33 34.68
CA ALA A 187 9.36 90.42 35.56
C ALA A 187 9.19 89.80 36.97
N LEU A 188 7.96 89.47 37.40
CA LEU A 188 7.67 88.99 38.76
C LEU A 188 7.32 87.50 38.86
N THR A 189 6.85 86.88 37.78
CA THR A 189 6.55 85.43 37.72
C THR A 189 7.79 84.57 37.50
N GLN A 190 8.77 85.04 36.70
CA GLN A 190 9.99 84.27 36.39
C GLN A 190 10.84 83.87 37.62
N LYS A 191 10.76 84.62 38.73
CA LYS A 191 11.61 84.39 39.91
C LYS A 191 11.06 83.36 40.91
N MET A 192 9.78 82.99 40.82
CA MET A 192 9.21 81.88 41.61
C MET A 192 9.27 80.53 40.88
N GLU A 193 9.24 80.52 39.55
CA GLU A 193 9.26 79.28 38.76
C GLU A 193 10.64 78.59 38.73
N GLN A 194 11.72 79.36 38.85
CA GLN A 194 13.10 78.85 38.76
C GLN A 194 13.49 77.93 39.95
N ASN A 195 12.84 78.08 41.10
CA ASN A 195 13.11 77.28 42.31
C ASN A 195 12.26 76.00 42.42
N SER A 196 11.12 75.90 41.74
CA SER A 196 10.34 74.65 41.69
C SER A 196 10.90 73.67 40.65
N MET A 197 11.32 74.19 39.48
CA MET A 197 11.84 73.37 38.37
C MET A 197 13.16 72.64 38.68
N THR A 198 13.98 73.17 39.60
CA THR A 198 15.27 72.54 39.96
C THR A 198 15.13 71.35 40.92
N SER A 199 14.05 71.29 41.71
CA SER A 199 13.74 70.14 42.56
C SER A 199 13.16 68.97 41.76
N MET A 200 12.18 69.23 40.89
CA MET A 200 11.54 68.20 40.07
C MET A 200 12.49 67.49 39.10
N ARG A 201 13.48 68.19 38.51
CA ARG A 201 14.47 67.57 37.61
C ARG A 201 15.34 66.51 38.29
N LYS A 202 15.65 66.64 39.59
CA LYS A 202 16.45 65.65 40.34
C LYS A 202 15.65 64.39 40.67
N VAL A 203 14.36 64.52 40.97
CA VAL A 203 13.47 63.38 41.22
C VAL A 203 13.23 62.58 39.94
N LEU A 204 12.95 63.25 38.82
CA LEU A 204 12.67 62.61 37.53
C LEU A 204 13.85 61.79 37.00
N HIS A 205 15.09 62.31 37.11
CA HIS A 205 16.30 61.58 36.72
C HIS A 205 16.55 60.31 37.55
N THR A 206 16.16 60.32 38.82
CA THR A 206 16.35 59.19 39.74
C THR A 206 15.34 58.07 39.47
N ILE A 207 14.11 58.41 39.10
CA ILE A 207 13.06 57.44 38.72
C ILE A 207 13.39 56.78 37.37
N ASN A 208 13.84 57.56 36.38
CA ASN A 208 14.21 57.02 35.06
C ASN A 208 15.32 55.96 35.16
N ARG A 209 16.39 56.22 35.94
CA ARG A 209 17.49 55.25 36.12
C ARG A 209 17.03 53.92 36.75
N LYS A 210 16.06 53.94 37.67
CA LYS A 210 15.51 52.71 38.29
C LYS A 210 14.57 51.93 37.36
N MET A 211 13.81 52.59 36.47
CA MET A 211 13.01 51.89 35.46
C MET A 211 13.87 51.31 34.33
N GLN A 212 14.84 52.06 33.82
CA GLN A 212 15.78 51.59 32.80
C GLN A 212 16.50 50.31 33.23
N TRP A 213 16.91 50.20 34.50
CA TRP A 213 17.57 49.00 35.03
C TRP A 213 16.64 47.77 35.12
N LYS A 214 15.35 47.97 35.42
CA LYS A 214 14.36 46.87 35.39
C LYS A 214 14.06 46.38 33.97
N ILE A 215 13.97 47.31 33.02
CA ILE A 215 13.77 46.98 31.59
C ILE A 215 14.99 46.22 31.05
N TRP A 216 16.20 46.71 31.33
CA TRP A 216 17.44 46.00 30.96
C TRP A 216 17.55 44.61 31.58
N SER A 217 17.17 44.46 32.85
CA SER A 217 17.15 43.12 33.49
C SER A 217 16.19 42.15 32.80
N LEU A 218 15.00 42.61 32.38
CA LEU A 218 14.06 41.80 31.61
C LEU A 218 14.60 41.43 30.22
N VAL A 219 15.25 42.37 29.52
CA VAL A 219 15.88 42.10 28.23
C VAL A 219 17.02 41.07 28.35
N VAL A 220 17.85 41.17 29.40
CA VAL A 220 18.92 40.18 29.66
C VAL A 220 18.33 38.80 29.97
N ILE A 221 17.25 38.70 30.75
CA ILE A 221 16.56 37.43 31.03
C ILE A 221 15.94 36.83 29.75
N LEU A 222 15.35 37.66 28.89
CA LEU A 222 14.80 37.24 27.60
C LEU A 222 15.90 36.69 26.68
N VAL A 223 17.02 37.41 26.54
CA VAL A 223 18.17 36.98 25.73
C VAL A 223 18.79 35.69 26.29
N MET A 224 18.99 35.60 27.61
CA MET A 224 19.48 34.37 28.25
C MET A 224 18.52 33.19 28.06
N SER A 225 17.20 33.43 28.05
CA SER A 225 16.21 32.39 27.75
C SER A 225 16.31 31.93 26.30
N ILE A 226 16.38 32.86 25.33
CA ILE A 226 16.51 32.54 23.90
C ILE A 226 17.83 31.80 23.62
N VAL A 227 18.94 32.19 24.27
CA VAL A 227 20.23 31.50 24.14
C VAL A 227 20.21 30.12 24.83
N GLY A 228 19.55 30.00 25.99
CA GLY A 228 19.36 28.73 26.68
C GLY A 228 18.51 27.73 25.89
N PHE A 229 17.39 28.20 25.31
CA PHE A 229 16.58 27.40 24.37
C PHE A 229 17.30 27.15 23.05
N GLY A 230 18.16 28.07 22.59
CA GLY A 230 19.00 27.88 21.40
C GLY A 230 20.03 26.76 21.60
N ILE A 231 20.76 26.75 22.70
CA ILE A 231 21.78 25.72 22.98
C ILE A 231 21.11 24.38 23.36
N GLY A 232 20.10 24.40 24.22
CA GLY A 232 19.35 23.19 24.58
C GLY A 232 18.58 22.58 23.41
N GLY A 233 17.96 23.44 22.58
CA GLY A 233 17.30 23.05 21.34
C GLY A 233 18.27 22.56 20.28
N TRP A 234 19.47 23.14 20.18
CA TRP A 234 20.51 22.65 19.27
C TRP A 234 21.09 21.31 19.74
N GLN A 235 21.28 21.08 21.05
CA GLN A 235 21.67 19.77 21.57
C GLN A 235 20.57 18.71 21.38
N LEU A 236 19.30 19.07 21.59
CA LEU A 236 18.17 18.17 21.35
C LEU A 236 17.99 17.88 19.84
N TYR A 237 18.17 18.88 18.98
CA TYR A 237 18.22 18.71 17.53
C TYR A 237 19.39 17.83 17.11
N ARG A 238 20.59 18.01 17.69
CA ARG A 238 21.74 17.12 17.44
C ARG A 238 21.49 15.70 17.93
N TYR A 239 20.83 15.53 19.06
CA TYR A 239 20.42 14.22 19.55
C TYR A 239 19.50 13.54 18.52
N PHE A 240 18.44 14.21 18.07
CA PHE A 240 17.53 13.67 17.05
C PHE A 240 18.12 13.55 15.64
N SER A 241 19.09 14.39 15.24
CA SER A 241 19.73 14.31 13.91
C SER A 241 20.83 13.25 13.86
N ASN A 242 21.55 13.03 14.97
CA ASN A 242 22.63 12.04 15.03
C ASN A 242 22.12 10.64 15.37
N THR A 243 20.97 10.49 16.07
CA THR A 243 20.29 9.19 16.19
C THR A 243 19.73 8.66 14.87
N VAL A 244 19.78 9.44 13.78
CA VAL A 244 19.44 8.96 12.42
C VAL A 244 20.67 8.46 11.65
N HIS A 245 21.90 8.73 12.11
CA HIS A 245 23.11 8.41 11.35
C HIS A 245 24.25 7.68 12.08
N ASP A 246 24.25 7.57 13.41
CA ASP A 246 25.29 6.85 14.17
C ASP A 246 24.77 5.58 14.90
N GLU A 247 24.34 4.56 14.14
CA GLU A 247 24.29 3.15 14.62
C GLU A 247 25.45 2.31 14.04
N SER A 248 26.68 2.80 14.15
CA SER A 248 27.90 1.98 13.99
C SER A 248 28.41 1.53 15.37
N GLY A 249 27.60 0.73 16.07
CA GLY A 249 27.74 0.56 17.53
C GLY A 249 27.31 -0.78 18.14
N GLY A 250 27.36 -1.89 17.40
CA GLY A 250 27.39 -3.25 17.96
C GLY A 250 26.18 -3.72 18.79
N GLY A 251 25.27 -4.46 18.16
CA GLY A 251 24.32 -5.33 18.86
C GLY A 251 22.89 -4.79 19.05
N GLY A 252 22.32 -4.19 18.01
CA GLY A 252 20.88 -3.91 17.92
C GLY A 252 20.17 -4.86 16.97
N VAL A 253 18.99 -5.36 17.35
CA VAL A 253 18.05 -5.94 16.38
C VAL A 253 17.58 -4.78 15.51
N SER A 254 17.85 -4.81 14.20
CA SER A 254 17.39 -3.77 13.28
C SER A 254 15.90 -3.52 13.47
N GLU A 255 15.51 -2.29 13.83
CA GLU A 255 14.11 -1.95 14.14
C GLU A 255 13.29 -1.88 12.84
N ARG A 256 12.95 -3.06 12.31
CA ARG A 256 12.17 -3.23 11.08
C ARG A 256 10.86 -2.44 11.21
N THR A 257 10.44 -1.77 10.14
CA THR A 257 9.21 -0.99 10.10
C THR A 257 7.99 -1.90 9.97
N ASN A 258 6.96 -1.69 10.80
CA ASN A 258 5.74 -2.50 10.77
C ASN A 258 4.76 -2.01 9.70
N ILE A 259 4.44 -2.83 8.71
CA ILE A 259 3.52 -2.45 7.62
C ILE A 259 2.05 -2.79 7.88
N THR A 260 1.73 -3.53 8.95
CA THR A 260 0.40 -4.12 9.22
C THR A 260 -0.74 -3.09 9.16
N LEU A 261 -0.47 -1.85 9.57
CA LEU A 261 -1.43 -0.75 9.60
C LEU A 261 -1.32 0.23 8.43
N LEU A 262 -0.46 -0.02 7.43
CA LEU A 262 -0.24 0.88 6.29
C LEU A 262 -1.18 0.60 5.11
N GLY A 263 -1.77 -0.60 5.05
CA GLY A 263 -2.82 -0.93 4.08
C GLY A 263 -4.13 -0.16 4.31
N GLY A 264 -5.03 -0.27 3.33
CA GLY A 264 -6.29 0.48 3.31
C GLY A 264 -7.05 0.33 1.99
N ASP A 265 -8.05 1.20 1.81
CA ASP A 265 -8.86 1.27 0.60
C ASP A 265 -8.28 2.32 -0.37
N LEU A 266 -7.67 1.83 -1.44
CA LEU A 266 -7.14 2.58 -2.57
C LEU A 266 -8.06 2.41 -3.80
N GLY A 267 -9.33 1.98 -3.61
CA GLY A 267 -10.29 1.62 -4.68
C GLY A 267 -10.70 2.75 -5.64
N LYS A 268 -10.11 3.94 -5.52
CA LYS A 268 -10.17 4.99 -6.57
C LYS A 268 -9.10 4.83 -7.64
N GLN A 269 -8.02 4.11 -7.33
CA GLN A 269 -6.91 3.84 -8.22
C GLN A 269 -7.15 2.53 -8.99
N VAL A 270 -6.71 2.51 -10.25
CA VAL A 270 -6.81 1.35 -11.14
C VAL A 270 -5.40 0.92 -11.55
N ILE A 271 -5.04 -0.34 -11.29
CA ILE A 271 -3.81 -0.93 -11.80
C ILE A 271 -4.08 -1.77 -13.06
N GLU A 272 -3.08 -1.88 -13.94
CA GLU A 272 -3.13 -2.76 -15.12
C GLU A 272 -2.18 -3.95 -14.94
N ILE A 273 -2.69 -5.17 -14.98
CA ILE A 273 -1.90 -6.41 -14.78
C ILE A 273 -1.92 -7.31 -16.02
N GLU A 274 -0.79 -7.92 -16.36
CA GLU A 274 -0.71 -8.88 -17.47
C GLU A 274 -1.07 -10.30 -17.00
N ASP A 275 -0.40 -10.80 -15.96
CA ASP A 275 -0.73 -12.02 -15.23
C ASP A 275 -0.86 -11.73 -13.74
N ALA A 276 -2.03 -12.03 -13.15
CA ALA A 276 -2.32 -11.83 -11.73
C ALA A 276 -1.50 -12.76 -10.80
N ASN A 277 -0.92 -13.84 -11.33
CA ASN A 277 -0.10 -14.78 -10.58
C ASN A 277 1.40 -14.46 -10.66
N ASN A 278 1.80 -13.52 -11.52
CA ASN A 278 3.19 -13.15 -11.72
C ASN A 278 3.59 -12.02 -10.77
N TRP A 279 4.53 -12.31 -9.86
CA TRP A 279 5.01 -11.33 -8.87
C TRP A 279 5.58 -10.06 -9.52
N LEU A 280 6.29 -10.19 -10.66
CA LEU A 280 6.92 -9.04 -11.33
C LEU A 280 5.87 -8.13 -12.00
N ASP A 281 4.80 -8.71 -12.57
CA ASP A 281 3.69 -7.94 -13.10
C ASP A 281 2.96 -7.18 -11.99
N LEU A 282 2.60 -7.88 -10.89
CA LEU A 282 2.00 -7.25 -9.71
C LEU A 282 2.88 -6.13 -9.15
N TYR A 283 4.18 -6.40 -8.96
CA TYR A 283 5.15 -5.40 -8.51
C TYR A 283 5.16 -4.18 -9.42
N SER A 284 5.31 -4.37 -10.73
CA SER A 284 5.34 -3.27 -11.70
C SER A 284 4.05 -2.45 -11.70
N ALA A 285 2.89 -3.09 -11.49
CA ALA A 285 1.58 -2.46 -11.45
C ALA A 285 1.32 -1.71 -10.13
N LEU A 286 1.91 -2.14 -9.02
CA LEU A 286 1.88 -1.38 -7.75
C LEU A 286 2.76 -0.13 -7.79
N LEU A 287 3.86 -0.14 -8.57
CA LEU A 287 4.70 1.05 -8.74
C LEU A 287 4.01 2.19 -9.51
N THR A 288 2.89 1.95 -10.19
CA THR A 288 2.11 3.00 -10.86
C THR A 288 1.08 3.69 -9.96
N LEU A 289 0.96 3.27 -8.69
CA LEU A 289 0.02 3.87 -7.73
C LEU A 289 0.49 5.25 -7.29
N GLU A 290 -0.45 6.18 -7.14
CA GLU A 290 -0.23 7.48 -6.49
C GLU A 290 0.17 7.29 -5.03
N VAL A 291 1.30 7.91 -4.66
CA VAL A 291 1.88 7.87 -3.32
C VAL A 291 1.34 9.02 -2.47
N GLY A 292 0.98 8.73 -1.22
CA GLY A 292 0.39 9.70 -0.30
C GLY A 292 -0.35 9.01 0.85
N SER A 293 -1.25 9.71 1.55
CA SER A 293 -1.96 9.06 2.66
C SER A 293 -3.04 8.10 2.19
N LYS A 294 -3.13 6.94 2.84
CA LYS A 294 -4.22 5.97 2.68
C LYS A 294 -5.60 6.57 2.94
N ASN A 295 -5.69 7.61 3.76
CA ASN A 295 -6.95 8.30 4.04
C ASN A 295 -7.49 9.08 2.82
N GLU A 296 -6.64 9.38 1.83
CA GLU A 296 -7.03 9.97 0.54
C GLU A 296 -7.36 8.89 -0.51
N GLY A 297 -7.01 7.63 -0.24
CA GLY A 297 -7.00 6.52 -1.20
C GLY A 297 -5.66 6.34 -1.92
N LYS A 298 -4.55 6.83 -1.33
CA LYS A 298 -3.18 6.74 -1.88
C LYS A 298 -2.33 5.67 -1.19
N LEU A 299 -1.24 5.27 -1.84
CA LEU A 299 -0.28 4.31 -1.30
C LEU A 299 0.65 5.00 -0.30
N GLU A 300 0.68 4.54 0.96
CA GLU A 300 1.57 5.09 1.99
C GLU A 300 3.04 4.97 1.55
N PRO A 301 3.88 6.02 1.68
CA PRO A 301 5.28 5.99 1.23
C PRO A 301 6.09 4.82 1.82
N GLN A 302 5.88 4.53 3.11
CA GLN A 302 6.53 3.40 3.78
C GLN A 302 6.09 2.03 3.21
N LEU A 303 4.87 1.93 2.70
CA LEU A 303 4.38 0.70 2.07
C LEU A 303 4.95 0.54 0.65
N LEU A 304 5.17 1.63 -0.08
CA LEU A 304 5.92 1.60 -1.34
C LEU A 304 7.36 1.11 -1.14
N GLU A 305 8.08 1.63 -0.14
CA GLU A 305 9.44 1.14 0.15
C GLU A 305 9.44 -0.32 0.61
N ALA A 306 8.41 -0.78 1.32
CA ALA A 306 8.24 -2.20 1.63
C ALA A 306 8.01 -3.05 0.37
N ILE A 307 7.20 -2.59 -0.59
CA ILE A 307 6.97 -3.29 -1.88
C ILE A 307 8.27 -3.42 -2.70
N LYS A 308 9.20 -2.45 -2.59
CA LYS A 308 10.52 -2.48 -3.24
C LYS A 308 11.53 -3.43 -2.59
N ASP A 309 11.30 -3.89 -1.36
CA ASP A 309 12.20 -4.86 -0.70
C ASP A 309 12.03 -6.26 -1.36
N PRO A 310 13.11 -6.90 -1.84
CA PRO A 310 13.02 -8.19 -2.53
C PRO A 310 12.56 -9.35 -1.62
N GLY A 311 12.57 -9.17 -0.30
CA GLY A 311 11.96 -10.12 0.64
C GLY A 311 10.44 -9.96 0.78
N THR A 312 9.82 -8.95 0.16
CA THR A 312 8.36 -8.74 0.22
C THR A 312 7.63 -9.61 -0.80
N THR A 313 6.70 -10.40 -0.30
CA THR A 313 5.80 -11.23 -1.12
C THR A 313 4.50 -10.49 -1.39
N LEU A 314 4.04 -10.57 -2.63
CA LEU A 314 2.80 -9.97 -3.13
C LEU A 314 1.86 -11.11 -3.53
N THR A 315 0.57 -10.98 -3.23
CA THR A 315 -0.45 -11.97 -3.65
C THR A 315 -1.72 -11.25 -4.08
N PHE A 316 -2.16 -11.52 -5.30
CA PHE A 316 -3.43 -11.04 -5.84
C PHE A 316 -4.59 -11.90 -5.36
N SER A 317 -5.70 -11.28 -4.98
CA SER A 317 -6.92 -11.96 -4.54
C SER A 317 -8.16 -11.21 -5.03
N SER A 318 -8.92 -11.82 -5.94
CA SER A 318 -10.26 -11.37 -6.34
C SER A 318 -11.09 -12.56 -6.82
N GLU A 319 -12.36 -12.60 -6.47
CA GLU A 319 -13.32 -13.62 -6.92
C GLU A 319 -13.93 -13.29 -8.29
N ASN A 320 -13.92 -12.01 -8.68
CA ASN A 320 -14.62 -11.48 -9.86
C ASN A 320 -13.68 -10.87 -10.91
N PHE A 321 -12.36 -11.01 -10.76
CA PHE A 321 -11.41 -10.49 -11.74
C PHE A 321 -11.49 -11.32 -13.03
N HIS A 322 -11.85 -10.65 -14.13
CA HIS A 322 -11.86 -11.23 -15.46
C HIS A 322 -10.84 -10.53 -16.35
N GLU A 323 -10.23 -11.30 -17.26
CA GLU A 323 -9.22 -10.79 -18.19
C GLU A 323 -9.89 -10.24 -19.44
N ASP A 324 -10.63 -9.14 -19.30
CA ASP A 324 -11.46 -8.52 -20.36
C ASP A 324 -11.30 -6.98 -20.46
N LYS A 325 -10.26 -6.43 -19.82
CA LYS A 325 -9.99 -4.99 -19.63
C LYS A 325 -11.00 -4.21 -18.77
N ILE A 326 -12.02 -4.85 -18.19
CA ILE A 326 -12.91 -4.20 -17.22
C ILE A 326 -12.19 -4.10 -15.86
N ALA A 327 -12.46 -3.02 -15.13
CA ALA A 327 -11.90 -2.81 -13.80
C ALA A 327 -12.75 -3.49 -12.73
N TYR A 328 -12.13 -4.39 -11.97
CA TYR A 328 -12.74 -5.15 -10.89
C TYR A 328 -12.11 -4.80 -9.55
N ALA A 329 -12.88 -4.88 -8.47
CA ALA A 329 -12.34 -4.81 -7.13
C ALA A 329 -11.39 -6.01 -6.88
N ALA A 330 -10.19 -5.72 -6.39
CA ALA A 330 -9.18 -6.71 -6.05
C ALA A 330 -8.51 -6.33 -4.72
N THR A 331 -8.02 -7.35 -4.01
CA THR A 331 -7.17 -7.17 -2.83
C THR A 331 -5.77 -7.64 -3.17
N ILE A 332 -4.76 -6.82 -2.88
CA ILE A 332 -3.36 -7.25 -2.87
C ILE A 332 -2.93 -7.43 -1.42
N ILE A 333 -2.46 -8.63 -1.10
CA ILE A 333 -1.85 -8.97 0.17
C ILE A 333 -0.36 -8.71 0.03
N ILE A 334 0.19 -7.89 0.92
CA ILE A 334 1.60 -7.51 0.98
C ILE A 334 2.15 -8.10 2.29
N ASN A 335 3.03 -9.10 2.17
CA ASN A 335 3.67 -9.75 3.31
C ASN A 335 5.18 -9.48 3.27
N ALA A 336 5.64 -8.70 4.25
CA ALA A 336 7.03 -8.29 4.42
C ALA A 336 7.77 -9.07 5.54
N ASP A 337 7.26 -10.22 5.99
CA ASP A 337 7.89 -10.99 7.09
C ASP A 337 9.29 -11.50 6.74
N LYS A 338 9.62 -11.60 5.44
CA LYS A 338 10.96 -11.92 4.92
C LYS A 338 11.74 -10.69 4.41
N ALA A 339 11.16 -9.50 4.44
CA ALA A 339 11.81 -8.25 4.03
C ALA A 339 12.93 -7.86 5.01
N THR A 340 13.93 -7.14 4.50
CA THR A 340 15.12 -6.74 5.27
C THR A 340 14.77 -5.68 6.31
N ASN A 341 14.07 -4.62 5.88
CA ASN A 341 13.79 -3.43 6.68
C ASN A 341 12.34 -3.31 7.16
N PHE A 342 11.48 -4.25 6.78
CA PHE A 342 10.02 -4.20 7.02
C PHE A 342 9.52 -5.50 7.63
N TYR A 343 8.37 -5.51 8.31
CA TYR A 343 7.72 -6.73 8.79
C TYR A 343 6.20 -6.59 8.87
N GLY A 344 5.50 -7.74 8.94
CA GLY A 344 4.05 -7.81 9.03
C GLY A 344 3.38 -8.00 7.68
N ILE A 345 2.06 -8.19 7.76
CA ILE A 345 1.18 -8.45 6.61
C ILE A 345 0.11 -7.36 6.57
N THR A 346 -0.12 -6.77 5.41
CA THR A 346 -1.20 -5.80 5.20
C THR A 346 -1.87 -6.00 3.86
N ASN A 347 -3.08 -5.47 3.73
CA ASN A 347 -3.91 -5.61 2.55
C ASN A 347 -4.22 -4.23 1.98
N ILE A 348 -4.15 -4.09 0.66
CA ILE A 348 -4.71 -2.95 -0.07
C ILE A 348 -5.88 -3.40 -0.93
N ALA A 349 -7.02 -2.71 -0.81
CA ALA A 349 -8.12 -2.85 -1.75
C ALA A 349 -7.92 -1.85 -2.89
N ILE A 350 -8.00 -2.29 -4.14
CA ILE A 350 -7.76 -1.50 -5.35
C ILE A 350 -8.73 -1.92 -6.44
N GLN A 351 -8.81 -1.16 -7.52
CA GLN A 351 -9.33 -1.69 -8.78
C GLN A 351 -8.17 -2.26 -9.62
N ALA A 352 -8.41 -3.39 -10.26
CA ALA A 352 -7.48 -3.99 -11.22
C ALA A 352 -8.23 -4.34 -12.51
N LYS A 353 -7.60 -4.07 -13.65
CA LYS A 353 -8.03 -4.54 -14.97
C LYS A 353 -6.89 -5.25 -15.68
N SER A 354 -7.19 -6.18 -16.58
CA SER A 354 -6.13 -6.82 -17.37
C SER A 354 -5.55 -5.85 -18.41
N LYS A 355 -4.26 -5.99 -18.74
CA LYS A 355 -3.62 -5.30 -19.87
C LYS A 355 -4.09 -5.81 -21.23
N ARG A 356 -4.58 -7.06 -21.29
CA ARG A 356 -5.08 -7.74 -22.51
C ARG A 356 -6.30 -8.63 -22.21
N ILE A 357 -7.14 -8.83 -23.22
CA ILE A 357 -8.33 -9.67 -23.18
C ILE A 357 -7.92 -11.13 -23.44
N ASN A 358 -8.26 -12.05 -22.53
CA ASN A 358 -7.97 -13.47 -22.69
C ASN A 358 -9.03 -14.15 -23.57
N ILE A 359 -8.60 -14.70 -24.70
CA ILE A 359 -9.51 -15.28 -25.69
C ILE A 359 -9.74 -16.79 -25.52
N ILE A 360 -9.06 -17.48 -24.59
CA ILE A 360 -9.05 -18.96 -24.47
C ILE A 360 -10.48 -19.53 -24.38
N ASN A 361 -11.37 -18.87 -23.64
CA ASN A 361 -12.75 -19.31 -23.43
C ASN A 361 -13.77 -18.70 -24.41
N LEU A 362 -13.33 -17.95 -25.44
CA LEU A 362 -14.22 -17.38 -26.46
C LEU A 362 -14.55 -18.35 -27.60
N GLY A 363 -13.85 -19.47 -27.72
CA GLY A 363 -14.11 -20.48 -28.73
C GLY A 363 -15.50 -21.11 -28.59
N THR A 364 -16.15 -21.42 -29.71
CA THR A 364 -17.49 -22.03 -29.73
C THR A 364 -17.70 -22.94 -30.93
N ASN A 365 -18.69 -23.83 -30.83
CA ASN A 365 -19.09 -24.73 -31.90
C ASN A 365 -20.29 -24.14 -32.67
N LEU A 366 -20.09 -23.92 -33.97
CA LEU A 366 -21.05 -23.32 -34.89
C LEU A 366 -21.41 -24.27 -36.05
N THR A 367 -21.04 -25.55 -35.95
CA THR A 367 -21.22 -26.57 -37.01
C THR A 367 -22.68 -26.89 -37.35
N ASP A 368 -23.66 -26.41 -36.59
CA ASP A 368 -25.09 -26.54 -36.91
C ASP A 368 -25.44 -25.92 -38.27
N ASN A 369 -24.84 -24.77 -38.60
CA ASN A 369 -25.10 -24.00 -39.80
C ASN A 369 -23.90 -24.14 -40.76
N SER A 370 -24.16 -24.36 -42.05
CA SER A 370 -23.11 -24.33 -43.07
C SER A 370 -22.83 -22.89 -43.52
N VAL A 371 -21.55 -22.52 -43.59
CA VAL A 371 -21.08 -21.31 -44.26
C VAL A 371 -20.68 -21.67 -45.70
N ASP A 372 -21.33 -21.08 -46.69
CA ASP A 372 -20.93 -21.23 -48.09
C ASP A 372 -19.62 -20.46 -48.32
N ILE A 373 -18.59 -21.15 -48.82
CA ILE A 373 -17.24 -20.60 -49.09
C ILE A 373 -16.82 -20.85 -50.54
N LYS A 374 -15.92 -20.02 -51.06
CA LYS A 374 -15.31 -20.16 -52.42
C LYS A 374 -13.79 -20.32 -52.39
N SER A 375 -13.21 -20.29 -51.19
CA SER A 375 -11.78 -20.19 -50.93
C SER A 375 -11.49 -20.87 -49.60
N ASP A 376 -10.32 -21.51 -49.49
CA ASP A 376 -9.76 -22.05 -48.25
C ASP A 376 -8.70 -21.13 -47.64
N ILE A 377 -8.64 -19.86 -48.05
CA ILE A 377 -7.85 -18.83 -47.38
C ILE A 377 -8.57 -18.44 -46.08
N PRO A 378 -7.88 -18.39 -44.92
CA PRO A 378 -8.52 -18.14 -43.62
C PRO A 378 -9.34 -16.84 -43.57
N ASN A 379 -8.85 -15.75 -44.17
CA ASN A 379 -9.55 -14.46 -44.17
C ASN A 379 -10.85 -14.53 -44.98
N ASP A 380 -10.85 -15.15 -46.15
CA ASP A 380 -12.04 -15.31 -46.99
C ASP A 380 -13.12 -16.16 -46.27
N ILE A 381 -12.71 -17.17 -45.50
CA ILE A 381 -13.63 -17.93 -44.62
C ILE A 381 -14.16 -17.04 -43.49
N LEU A 382 -13.31 -16.22 -42.85
CA LEU A 382 -13.74 -15.28 -41.81
C LEU A 382 -14.75 -14.25 -42.34
N GLU A 383 -14.52 -13.70 -43.53
CA GLU A 383 -15.47 -12.80 -44.19
C GLU A 383 -16.82 -13.50 -44.47
N ALA A 384 -16.81 -14.75 -44.95
CA ALA A 384 -18.01 -15.54 -45.16
C ALA A 384 -18.74 -15.89 -43.84
N VAL A 385 -18.00 -16.15 -42.75
CA VAL A 385 -18.52 -16.34 -41.39
C VAL A 385 -19.20 -15.06 -40.89
N LEU A 386 -18.53 -13.91 -41.03
CA LEU A 386 -19.07 -12.61 -40.62
C LEU A 386 -20.25 -12.18 -41.48
N ALA A 387 -20.34 -12.57 -42.75
CA ALA A 387 -21.50 -12.31 -43.61
C ALA A 387 -22.71 -13.21 -43.32
N ASN A 388 -22.55 -14.32 -42.58
CA ASN A 388 -23.62 -15.28 -42.33
C ASN A 388 -24.46 -14.90 -41.10
N SER A 389 -25.66 -14.38 -41.33
CA SER A 389 -26.59 -13.94 -40.28
C SER A 389 -27.00 -15.04 -39.29
N ALA A 390 -27.06 -16.31 -39.74
CA ALA A 390 -27.37 -17.45 -38.88
C ALA A 390 -26.19 -17.86 -37.98
N ILE A 391 -24.96 -17.46 -38.32
CA ILE A 391 -23.78 -17.56 -37.45
C ILE A 391 -23.72 -16.35 -36.52
N GLN A 392 -23.88 -15.12 -37.03
CA GLN A 392 -23.89 -13.90 -36.22
C GLN A 392 -24.88 -14.00 -35.04
N GLY A 393 -26.10 -14.50 -35.29
CA GLY A 393 -27.11 -14.69 -34.24
C GLY A 393 -26.78 -15.72 -33.14
N LYS A 394 -25.67 -16.44 -33.26
CA LYS A 394 -25.14 -17.38 -32.25
C LYS A 394 -23.89 -16.88 -31.52
N LEU A 395 -23.28 -15.79 -31.98
CA LEU A 395 -22.08 -15.22 -31.37
C LEU A 395 -22.45 -14.29 -30.22
N SER A 396 -21.70 -14.35 -29.12
CA SER A 396 -21.74 -13.31 -28.09
C SER A 396 -21.05 -12.03 -28.58
N PRO A 397 -21.33 -10.85 -27.98
CA PRO A 397 -20.67 -9.60 -28.38
C PRO A 397 -19.14 -9.68 -28.34
N ASN A 398 -18.56 -10.38 -27.36
CA ASN A 398 -17.10 -10.54 -27.24
C ASN A 398 -16.52 -11.47 -28.32
N GLN A 399 -17.29 -12.47 -28.77
CA GLN A 399 -16.89 -13.36 -29.87
C GLN A 399 -16.93 -12.62 -31.21
N LEU A 400 -17.99 -11.85 -31.45
CA LEU A 400 -18.11 -11.03 -32.67
C LEU A 400 -16.99 -9.98 -32.73
N ALA A 401 -16.76 -9.24 -31.65
CA ALA A 401 -15.70 -8.25 -31.56
C ALA A 401 -14.29 -8.84 -31.78
N LEU A 402 -14.03 -10.07 -31.31
CA LEU A 402 -12.78 -10.77 -31.60
C LEU A 402 -12.65 -11.12 -33.10
N LEU A 403 -13.70 -11.68 -33.70
CA LEU A 403 -13.70 -12.07 -35.11
C LEU A 403 -13.56 -10.85 -36.03
N GLU A 404 -14.22 -9.74 -35.73
CA GLU A 404 -14.05 -8.47 -36.43
C GLU A 404 -12.64 -7.88 -36.25
N ALA A 405 -12.06 -8.01 -35.04
CA ALA A 405 -10.72 -7.50 -34.76
C ALA A 405 -9.62 -8.19 -35.58
N VAL A 406 -9.77 -9.46 -35.97
CA VAL A 406 -8.79 -10.17 -36.81
C VAL A 406 -8.53 -9.46 -38.15
N ASN A 407 -9.54 -8.79 -38.71
CA ASN A 407 -9.40 -8.04 -39.96
C ASN A 407 -8.65 -6.70 -39.79
N THR A 408 -8.40 -6.24 -38.56
CA THR A 408 -7.79 -4.93 -38.26
C THR A 408 -6.48 -5.03 -37.49
N ASP A 409 -6.38 -5.92 -36.50
CA ASP A 409 -5.14 -6.21 -35.77
C ASP A 409 -4.32 -7.28 -36.48
N ARG A 410 -3.33 -6.85 -37.26
CA ARG A 410 -2.37 -7.74 -37.97
C ARG A 410 -1.53 -8.64 -37.05
N ASN A 411 -1.59 -8.45 -35.74
CA ASN A 411 -0.91 -9.31 -34.77
C ASN A 411 -1.78 -10.48 -34.29
N LEU A 412 -3.08 -10.49 -34.60
CA LEU A 412 -3.93 -11.67 -34.51
C LEU A 412 -3.63 -12.57 -35.72
N ILE A 413 -3.17 -13.79 -35.45
CA ILE A 413 -2.84 -14.75 -36.51
C ILE A 413 -4.04 -15.69 -36.69
N LEU A 414 -4.68 -15.60 -37.84
CA LEU A 414 -5.77 -16.49 -38.25
C LEU A 414 -5.22 -17.70 -38.99
N ARG A 415 -5.71 -18.90 -38.65
CA ARG A 415 -5.38 -20.17 -39.32
C ARG A 415 -6.60 -21.06 -39.43
N ILE A 416 -6.59 -21.97 -40.38
CA ILE A 416 -7.50 -23.10 -40.44
C ILE A 416 -6.71 -24.34 -40.02
N ASN A 417 -7.20 -25.06 -39.02
CA ASN A 417 -6.88 -26.48 -38.87
C ASN A 417 -7.97 -27.28 -39.59
N ASP A 418 -7.61 -28.50 -40.01
CA ASP A 418 -8.38 -29.38 -40.90
C ASP A 418 -8.35 -28.98 -42.39
N THR A 419 -8.84 -29.88 -43.25
CA THR A 419 -8.84 -29.72 -44.72
C THR A 419 -10.25 -29.49 -45.24
N VAL A 420 -10.42 -28.51 -46.13
CA VAL A 420 -11.69 -28.22 -46.81
C VAL A 420 -11.91 -29.19 -47.98
N ASN A 421 -13.03 -29.90 -48.02
CA ASN A 421 -13.46 -30.64 -49.21
C ASN A 421 -13.87 -29.64 -50.30
N LYS A 422 -13.12 -29.58 -51.41
CA LYS A 422 -13.36 -28.66 -52.54
C LYS A 422 -14.35 -29.20 -53.58
N THR A 423 -15.11 -30.24 -53.24
CA THR A 423 -16.18 -30.78 -54.10
C THR A 423 -17.41 -29.86 -54.01
N PRO A 424 -17.91 -29.30 -55.13
CA PRO A 424 -19.06 -28.40 -55.11
C PRO A 424 -20.29 -28.98 -54.42
N GLY A 425 -20.84 -28.26 -53.46
CA GLY A 425 -22.01 -28.65 -52.68
C GLY A 425 -21.72 -29.53 -51.46
N GLU A 426 -20.54 -30.15 -51.37
CA GLU A 426 -20.12 -30.93 -50.21
C GLU A 426 -19.77 -30.05 -49.02
N THR A 427 -19.88 -30.62 -47.82
CA THR A 427 -19.57 -29.93 -46.56
C THR A 427 -18.33 -30.49 -45.88
N SER A 428 -17.70 -29.69 -45.03
CA SER A 428 -16.58 -30.10 -44.18
C SER A 428 -16.67 -29.38 -42.85
N ASN A 429 -16.28 -30.06 -41.77
CA ASN A 429 -16.04 -29.39 -40.50
C ASN A 429 -14.57 -28.95 -40.47
N ILE A 430 -14.32 -27.72 -40.04
CA ILE A 430 -12.99 -27.14 -39.88
C ILE A 430 -12.89 -26.39 -38.55
N GLN A 431 -11.67 -26.11 -38.10
CA GLN A 431 -11.42 -25.24 -36.95
C GLN A 431 -10.76 -23.94 -37.43
N LEU A 432 -11.44 -22.82 -37.24
CA LEU A 432 -10.86 -21.49 -37.43
C LEU A 432 -10.17 -21.07 -36.13
N VAL A 433 -8.84 -21.01 -36.14
CA VAL A 433 -7.99 -20.78 -34.97
C VAL A 433 -7.42 -19.36 -35.00
N ILE A 434 -7.54 -18.65 -33.89
CA ILE A 434 -6.99 -17.30 -33.69
C ILE A 434 -5.92 -17.39 -32.60
N LEU A 435 -4.70 -16.99 -32.92
CA LEU A 435 -3.59 -16.85 -31.98
C LEU A 435 -3.33 -15.37 -31.72
N ALA A 436 -3.30 -14.97 -30.44
CA ALA A 436 -3.21 -13.56 -30.03
C ALA A 436 -1.88 -13.18 -29.36
N ASP A 437 -0.87 -14.04 -29.36
CA ASP A 437 0.37 -13.87 -28.58
C ASP A 437 1.06 -12.50 -28.79
N LYS A 438 0.98 -11.97 -30.02
CA LYS A 438 1.57 -10.68 -30.43
C LYS A 438 0.61 -9.49 -30.34
N SER A 439 -0.68 -9.71 -30.07
CA SER A 439 -1.65 -8.62 -29.97
C SER A 439 -1.41 -7.77 -28.72
N SER A 440 -1.58 -6.46 -28.86
CA SER A 440 -1.58 -5.50 -27.75
C SER A 440 -2.94 -5.41 -27.04
N LEU A 441 -3.98 -5.99 -27.63
CA LEU A 441 -5.35 -6.00 -27.08
C LEU A 441 -5.74 -7.37 -26.54
N TYR A 442 -5.33 -8.45 -27.18
CA TYR A 442 -5.74 -9.83 -26.86
C TYR A 442 -4.56 -10.71 -26.42
N LYS A 443 -4.83 -11.80 -25.69
CA LYS A 443 -3.85 -12.83 -25.33
C LYS A 443 -4.45 -14.24 -25.34
N GLY A 444 -3.60 -15.24 -25.59
CA GLY A 444 -3.99 -16.65 -25.67
C GLY A 444 -4.34 -17.11 -27.09
N THR A 445 -4.90 -18.31 -27.20
CA THR A 445 -5.34 -18.92 -28.47
C THR A 445 -6.76 -19.44 -28.30
N THR A 446 -7.59 -19.29 -29.35
CA THR A 446 -8.98 -19.76 -29.34
C THR A 446 -9.36 -20.40 -30.68
N GLN A 447 -10.43 -21.18 -30.69
CA GLN A 447 -10.88 -21.91 -31.88
C GLN A 447 -12.41 -21.89 -32.05
N PHE A 448 -12.87 -21.64 -33.28
CA PHE A 448 -14.26 -21.72 -33.68
C PHE A 448 -14.45 -22.95 -34.57
N SER A 449 -15.30 -23.88 -34.17
CA SER A 449 -15.62 -25.05 -35.00
C SER A 449 -16.70 -24.67 -35.99
N LEU A 450 -16.40 -24.74 -37.28
CA LEU A 450 -17.29 -24.30 -38.37
C LEU A 450 -17.65 -25.49 -39.25
N LYS A 451 -18.89 -25.50 -39.76
CA LYS A 451 -19.24 -26.31 -40.94
C LYS A 451 -19.17 -25.39 -42.15
N VAL A 452 -18.32 -25.71 -43.11
CA VAL A 452 -18.20 -24.98 -44.37
C VAL A 452 -18.73 -25.82 -45.53
N LYS A 453 -19.19 -25.17 -46.59
CA LYS A 453 -19.71 -25.79 -47.81
C LYS A 453 -19.04 -25.18 -49.02
N TRP A 454 -18.45 -25.99 -49.88
CA TRP A 454 -17.74 -25.48 -51.05
C TRP A 454 -18.71 -25.06 -52.16
N THR A 455 -18.55 -23.84 -52.65
CA THR A 455 -19.33 -23.24 -53.73
C THR A 455 -18.42 -22.79 -54.88
N VAL A 456 -18.98 -22.76 -56.09
CA VAL A 456 -18.29 -22.38 -57.34
C VAL A 456 -18.45 -20.89 -57.59
#